data_AF-A0A5C0B8N0-F1
#
_entry.id   AF-A0A5C0B8N0-F1
#
_cell.length_a   1.000
_cell.length_b   1.000
_cell.length_c   1.000
_cell.angle_alpha   90.00
_cell.angle_beta   90.00
_cell.angle_gamma   90.00
#
_symmetry.space_group_name_H-M   'P 1'
#
loop_
_entity.id
_entity.type
_entity.pdbx_description
1 polymer ?
#
loop_
_entity_poly.entity_id
_entity_poly.type
_entity_poly.pdbx_seq_one_letter_code
_entity_poly.pdbx_strand_id
1 'polypeptide(L)'
;PFGGMVKAHRRTMMRKLAKAKNAEIEQDFQTRVEPGLRYCQRVGNIMGAASLLALASTIDQGAFDTSKRIGCFSYGTGCSSEFF
;
A
#
# COMPACT_ATOMS: atom_id res chain seq x y z
N PRO A 1 -5.62 7.29 3.07
CA PRO A 1 -6.97 7.55 3.64
C PRO A 1 -7.59 6.35 4.36
N PHE A 2 -7.92 5.25 3.66
CA PHE A 2 -8.49 4.04 4.27
C PHE A 2 -8.23 2.81 3.39
N GLY A 3 -8.24 1.62 4.00
CA GLY A 3 -7.79 0.37 3.37
C GLY A 3 -8.57 -0.01 2.10
N GLY A 4 -9.89 0.21 2.08
CA GLY A 4 -10.73 -0.09 0.90
C GLY A 4 -10.29 0.67 -0.36
N MET A 5 -9.93 1.95 -0.22
CA MET A 5 -9.43 2.75 -1.34
C MET A 5 -8.06 2.24 -1.82
N VAL A 6 -7.17 1.86 -0.90
CA VAL A 6 -5.85 1.30 -1.25
C VAL A 6 -6.01 -0.03 -1.99
N LYS A 7 -6.92 -0.92 -1.54
CA LYS A 7 -7.22 -2.18 -2.23
C LYS A 7 -7.74 -1.95 -3.66
N ALA A 8 -8.65 -0.99 -3.84
CA ALA A 8 -9.17 -0.63 -5.16
C ALA A 8 -8.08 -0.05 -6.08
N HIS A 9 -7.20 0.82 -5.56
CA HIS A 9 -6.08 1.38 -6.31
C HIS A 9 -5.07 0.30 -6.72
N ARG A 10 -4.70 -0.60 -5.80
CA ARG A 10 -3.80 -1.72 -6.10
C ARG A 10 -4.34 -2.60 -7.22
N ARG A 11 -5.62 -2.98 -7.15
CA ARG A 11 -6.31 -3.73 -8.21
C ARG A 11 -6.26 -3.01 -9.55
N THR A 12 -6.49 -1.70 -9.55
CA THR A 12 -6.43 -0.88 -10.77
C THR A 12 -5.03 -0.87 -11.37
N MET A 13 -3.98 -0.70 -10.55
CA MET A 13 -2.59 -0.72 -11.02
C MET A 13 -2.18 -2.08 -11.56
N MET A 14 -2.52 -3.17 -10.87
CA MET A 14 -2.19 -4.53 -11.33
C MET A 14 -2.87 -4.89 -12.66
N ARG A 15 -4.10 -4.41 -12.90
CA ARG A 15 -4.76 -4.59 -14.20
C ARG A 15 -4.11 -3.76 -15.31
N LYS A 16 -3.79 -2.48 -15.03
CA LYS A 16 -3.26 -1.56 -16.05
C LYS A 16 -1.81 -1.86 -16.43
N LEU A 17 -0.96 -2.16 -15.45
CA LEU A 17 0.48 -2.28 -15.64
C LEU A 17 0.93 -3.73 -15.80
N ALA A 18 0.43 -4.63 -14.95
CA ALA A 18 0.84 -6.04 -14.96
C ALA A 18 -0.10 -6.96 -15.76
N LYS A 19 -1.27 -6.47 -16.20
CA LYS A 19 -2.31 -7.25 -16.89
C LYS A 19 -2.72 -8.54 -16.12
N ALA A 20 -2.64 -8.49 -14.79
CA ALA A 20 -2.85 -9.64 -13.91
C ALA A 20 -4.33 -10.05 -13.82
N LYS A 21 -4.57 -11.34 -13.56
CA LYS A 21 -5.89 -11.93 -13.31
C LYS A 21 -6.34 -11.69 -11.87
N ASN A 22 -7.65 -11.83 -11.61
CA ASN A 22 -8.22 -11.51 -10.29
C ASN A 22 -7.59 -12.29 -9.12
N ALA A 23 -7.29 -13.58 -9.30
CA ALA A 23 -6.66 -14.39 -8.25
C ALA A 23 -5.24 -13.90 -7.91
N GLU A 24 -4.45 -13.55 -8.94
CA GLU A 24 -3.10 -13.01 -8.77
C GLU A 24 -3.12 -11.66 -8.05
N ILE A 25 -4.11 -10.82 -8.34
CA ILE A 25 -4.28 -9.52 -7.70
C ILE A 25 -4.59 -9.67 -6.20
N GLU A 26 -5.45 -10.62 -5.83
CA GLU A 26 -5.80 -10.83 -4.42
C GLU A 26 -4.60 -11.39 -3.63
N GLN A 27 -3.91 -12.38 -4.18
CA GLN A 27 -2.69 -12.93 -3.60
C GLN A 27 -1.61 -11.84 -3.42
N ASP A 28 -1.42 -11.01 -4.45
CA ASP A 28 -0.47 -9.91 -4.44
C ASP A 28 -0.84 -8.83 -3.39
N PHE A 29 -2.13 -8.53 -3.25
CA PHE A 29 -2.61 -7.58 -2.25
C PHE A 29 -2.32 -8.08 -0.83
N GLN A 30 -2.65 -9.35 -0.53
CA GLN A 30 -2.43 -9.95 0.79
C GLN A 30 -0.94 -10.00 1.14
N THR A 31 -0.09 -10.33 0.18
CA THR A 31 1.35 -10.49 0.43
C THR A 31 2.12 -9.17 0.48
N ARG A 32 1.75 -8.17 -0.34
CA ARG A 32 2.56 -6.94 -0.52
C ARG A 32 1.94 -5.66 0.02
N VAL A 33 0.63 -5.62 0.26
CA VAL A 33 -0.07 -4.37 0.62
C VAL A 33 -0.75 -4.48 1.98
N GLU A 34 -1.36 -5.61 2.29
CA GLU A 34 -2.06 -5.82 3.56
C GLU A 34 -1.20 -5.56 4.82
N PRO A 35 0.10 -5.97 4.89
CA PRO A 35 0.93 -5.66 6.06
C PRO A 35 1.03 -4.16 6.36
N GLY A 36 1.05 -3.32 5.32
CA GLY A 36 1.08 -1.86 5.45
C GLY A 36 -0.23 -1.24 5.95
N LEU A 37 -1.34 -1.98 5.90
CA LEU A 37 -2.66 -1.47 6.30
C LEU A 37 -2.98 -1.70 7.78
N ARG A 38 -2.26 -2.58 8.48
CA ARG A 38 -2.58 -2.99 9.86
C ARG A 38 -2.60 -1.79 10.83
N TYR A 39 -1.60 -0.92 10.80
CA TYR A 39 -1.62 0.27 11.65
C TYR A 39 -2.61 1.33 11.16
N CYS A 40 -2.79 1.46 9.84
CA CYS A 40 -3.77 2.39 9.28
C CYS A 40 -5.21 2.05 9.73
N GLN A 41 -5.54 0.78 9.90
CA GLN A 41 -6.85 0.33 10.41
C GLN A 41 -7.08 0.71 11.88
N ARG A 42 -6.01 0.80 12.68
CA ARG A 42 -6.10 1.14 14.10
C ARG A 42 -6.19 2.65 14.36
N VAL A 43 -5.54 3.44 13.50
CA VAL A 43 -5.40 4.90 13.70
C VAL A 43 -6.37 5.69 12.83
N GLY A 44 -6.77 5.16 11.66
CA GLY A 44 -7.54 5.89 10.68
C GLY A 44 -6.70 6.87 9.85
N ASN A 45 -7.35 7.88 9.27
CA ASN A 45 -6.71 8.79 8.34
C ASN A 45 -5.96 9.92 9.06
N ILE A 46 -4.62 9.90 9.00
CA ILE A 46 -3.74 10.93 9.58
C ILE A 46 -3.07 11.82 8.52
N MET A 47 -3.76 12.03 7.39
CA MET A 47 -3.34 12.96 6.33
C MET A 47 -1.91 12.69 5.83
N GLY A 48 -1.01 13.66 5.92
CA GLY A 48 0.36 13.57 5.39
C GLY A 48 1.21 12.46 6.01
N ALA A 49 0.89 12.02 7.23
CA ALA A 49 1.59 10.93 7.89
C ALA A 49 1.09 9.54 7.47
N ALA A 50 0.02 9.44 6.67
CA ALA A 50 -0.60 8.15 6.34
C ALA A 50 0.33 7.24 5.52
N SER A 51 1.14 7.79 4.61
CA SER A 51 2.13 7.02 3.83
C SER A 51 3.25 6.49 4.73
N LEU A 52 3.73 7.32 5.67
CA LEU A 52 4.77 6.94 6.64
C LEU A 52 4.26 5.90 7.64
N LEU A 53 3.02 6.01 8.12
CA LEU A 53 2.41 4.99 8.98
C LEU A 53 2.24 3.66 8.25
N ALA A 54 1.87 3.70 6.96
CA ALA A 54 1.79 2.49 6.15
C ALA A 54 3.18 1.85 5.93
N LEU A 55 4.22 2.67 5.74
CA LEU A 55 5.60 2.21 5.64
C LEU A 55 6.06 1.55 6.95
N ALA A 56 5.84 2.20 8.09
CA ALA A 56 6.16 1.64 9.40
C ALA A 56 5.45 0.31 9.64
N SER A 57 4.14 0.24 9.33
CA SER A 57 3.35 -1.00 9.40
C SER A 57 3.91 -2.08 8.48
N THR A 58 4.38 -1.72 7.28
CA THR A 58 4.97 -2.67 6.33
C THR A 58 6.27 -3.27 6.86
N ILE A 59 7.13 -2.45 7.46
CA ILE A 59 8.42 -2.89 8.03
C ILE A 59 8.20 -3.82 9.22
N ASP A 60 7.28 -3.46 10.12
CA ASP A 60 7.05 -4.21 11.35
C ASP A 60 6.26 -5.51 11.14
N GLN A 61 5.37 -5.55 10.14
CA GLN A 61 4.44 -6.67 9.93
C GLN A 61 4.82 -7.54 8.72
N GLY A 62 5.84 -7.15 7.96
CA GLY A 62 6.34 -7.89 6.81
C GLY A 62 7.46 -8.87 7.17
N ALA A 63 7.69 -9.87 6.31
CA ALA A 63 8.82 -10.79 6.44
C ALA A 63 10.04 -10.22 5.71
N PHE A 64 11.14 -9.97 6.42
CA PHE A 64 12.39 -9.41 5.89
C PHE A 64 13.62 -10.25 6.25
N ASP A 65 13.54 -11.56 6.02
CA ASP A 65 14.69 -12.48 6.20
C ASP A 65 15.89 -12.09 5.31
N THR A 66 15.61 -11.33 4.25
CA THR A 66 16.58 -10.70 3.35
C THR A 66 16.15 -9.26 3.06
N SER A 67 17.08 -8.44 2.56
CA SER A 67 16.77 -7.06 2.15
C SER A 67 15.71 -7.04 1.05
N LYS A 68 14.66 -6.23 1.25
CA LYS A 68 13.55 -6.07 0.28
C LYS A 68 13.36 -4.61 -0.10
N ARG A 69 12.91 -4.39 -1.34
CA ARG A 69 12.53 -3.08 -1.85
C ARG A 69 11.06 -2.80 -1.57
N ILE A 70 10.76 -1.63 -1.03
CA ILE A 70 9.40 -1.13 -0.82
C ILE A 70 9.19 0.06 -1.75
N GLY A 71 8.09 0.09 -2.48
CA GLY A 71 7.67 1.26 -3.25
C GLY A 71 6.61 2.04 -2.48
N CYS A 72 6.80 3.34 -2.36
CA CYS A 72 5.96 4.27 -1.62
C CYS A 72 5.26 5.22 -2.57
N PHE A 73 3.93 5.31 -2.48
CA PHE A 73 3.14 6.30 -3.20
C PHE A 73 2.55 7.31 -2.23
N SER A 74 2.94 8.57 -2.39
CA SER A 74 2.43 9.70 -1.61
C SER A 74 1.51 10.57 -2.47
N TYR A 75 0.42 11.05 -1.87
CA TYR A 75 -0.55 11.91 -2.55
C TYR A 75 -1.13 12.92 -1.55
N GLY A 76 -1.16 14.19 -1.94
CA GLY A 76 -1.83 15.28 -1.25
C GLY A 76 -2.75 16.06 -2.18
N THR A 77 -3.92 16.44 -1.68
CA THR A 77 -4.90 17.27 -2.42
C THR A 77 -4.32 18.66 -2.71
N GLY A 78 -4.50 19.16 -3.95
CA GLY A 78 -4.17 20.53 -4.34
C GLY A 78 -3.20 20.80 -5.51
N CYS A 79 -2.39 19.91 -6.09
CA CYS A 79 -2.23 18.46 -6.02
C CYS A 79 -0.75 18.13 -6.22
N SER A 80 -0.17 17.33 -5.32
CA SER A 80 1.16 16.78 -5.55
C SER A 80 1.17 15.30 -5.19
N SER A 81 1.88 14.52 -5.99
CA SER A 81 2.04 13.11 -5.79
C SER A 81 3.43 12.68 -6.18
N GLU A 82 3.96 11.70 -5.47
CA GLU A 82 5.30 11.17 -5.73
C GLU A 82 5.30 9.66 -5.53
N PHE A 83 6.05 8.96 -6.36
CA PHE A 83 6.35 7.54 -6.19
C PHE A 83 7.86 7.38 -6.05
N PHE A 84 8.29 6.72 -4.98
CA PHE A 84 9.70 6.51 -4.64
C PHE A 84 9.95 5.12 -4.04
#